data_AF-A0A9D7VI59-F1
#
_entry.id   AF-A0A9D7VI59-F1
#
_cell.length_a   1.000
_cell.length_b   1.000
_cell.length_c   1.000
_cell.angle_alpha   90.00
_cell.angle_beta   90.00
_cell.angle_gamma   90.00
#
_symmetry.space_group_name_H-M   'P 1'
#
loop_
_entity.id
_entity.type
_entity.pdbx_description
1 polymer ?
#
loop_
_entity_poly.entity_id
_entity_poly.type
_entity_poly.pdbx_seq_one_letter_code
_entity_poly.pdbx_strand_id
1 'polypeptide(L)' 'MANIKLHDLSPAGSELFEDSESFLNELNTEELTHVNGGLLSITITITITITVTLAKAA' A
#
# COMPACT_ATOMS: atom_id res chain seq x y z
N MET A 1 15.33 48.87 -4.64
CA MET A 1 14.53 47.90 -5.42
C MET A 1 15.35 46.64 -5.55
N ALA A 2 14.86 45.51 -5.05
CA ALA A 2 15.58 44.25 -5.14
C ALA A 2 15.53 43.76 -6.59
N ASN A 3 16.70 43.58 -7.21
CA ASN A 3 16.86 43.01 -8.54
C ASN A 3 16.91 41.49 -8.38
N ILE A 4 15.73 40.87 -8.29
CA ILE A 4 15.60 39.41 -8.15
C ILE A 4 15.87 38.81 -9.53
N LYS A 5 16.95 38.03 -9.67
CA LYS A 5 17.22 37.33 -10.94
C LYS A 5 16.21 36.18 -11.02
N LEU A 6 15.72 35.85 -12.21
CA LEU A 6 14.70 34.81 -12.41
C LEU A 6 15.09 33.42 -11.86
N HIS A 7 16.40 33.19 -11.62
CA HIS A 7 16.91 31.96 -11.01
C HIS A 7 16.71 31.89 -9.49
N ASP A 8 16.36 33.01 -8.84
CA ASP A 8 16.12 33.09 -7.40
C ASP A 8 14.62 32.86 -7.05
N LEU A 9 13.80 32.54 -8.05
CA LEU A 9 12.36 32.31 -7.91
C LEU A 9 12.08 30.81 -7.79
N SER A 10 12.45 30.21 -6.66
CA SER A 10 12.01 28.85 -6.37
C SER A 10 10.57 28.87 -5.85
N PRO A 11 9.71 27.89 -6.21
CA PRO A 11 8.39 27.77 -5.62
C PRO A 11 8.49 27.71 -4.09
N ALA A 12 7.56 28.36 -3.38
CA ALA A 12 7.50 28.22 -1.93
C ALA A 12 7.41 26.72 -1.57
N GLY A 13 8.40 26.23 -0.82
CA GLY A 13 8.53 24.81 -0.49
C GLY A 13 9.42 23.98 -1.42
N SER A 14 10.16 24.58 -2.36
CA SER A 14 11.19 23.86 -3.14
C SER A 14 12.27 23.24 -2.24
N GLU A 15 12.59 23.90 -1.12
CA GLU A 15 13.50 23.43 -0.07
C GLU A 15 13.10 22.05 0.48
N LEU A 16 11.81 21.72 0.49
CA LEU A 16 11.33 20.42 0.97
C LEU A 16 11.74 19.25 0.06
N PHE A 17 12.12 19.56 -1.19
CA PHE A 17 12.51 18.60 -2.22
C PHE A 17 13.95 18.79 -2.70
N GLU A 18 14.68 19.77 -2.16
CA GLU A 18 16.10 19.97 -2.46
C GLU A 18 16.98 18.95 -1.72
N ASP A 19 16.54 18.50 -0.54
CA ASP A 19 17.18 17.40 0.16
C ASP A 19 16.81 16.07 -0.50
N SER A 20 17.82 15.23 -0.71
CA SER A 20 17.61 13.86 -1.18
C SER A 20 16.72 13.14 -0.17
N GLU A 21 15.52 12.69 -0.58
CA GLU A 21 14.57 11.93 0.25
C GLU A 21 15.16 10.56 0.63
N SER A 22 16.17 10.55 1.50
CA SER A 22 16.92 9.34 1.87
C SER A 22 16.16 8.45 2.85
N PHE A 23 15.12 8.97 3.51
CA PHE A 23 14.30 8.25 4.48
C PHE A 23 13.53 7.07 3.87
N LEU A 24 13.27 7.11 2.56
CA LEU A 24 12.57 6.04 1.86
C LEU A 24 13.52 4.97 1.29
N ASN A 25 14.84 5.20 1.33
CA ASN A 25 15.83 4.25 0.83
C ASN A 25 16.16 3.13 1.82
N GLU A 26 15.79 3.31 3.09
CA GLU A 26 16.03 2.33 4.17
C GLU A 26 14.83 1.39 4.42
N LEU A 27 13.70 1.62 3.74
CA LEU A 27 12.53 0.75 3.84
C LEU A 27 12.83 -0.61 3.21
N ASN A 28 12.86 -1.64 4.06
CA ASN A 28 12.93 -3.02 3.59
C ASN A 28 11.64 -3.36 2.82
N THR A 29 11.75 -4.21 1.79
CA THR A 29 10.62 -4.82 1.08
C THR A 29 9.51 -5.35 2.01
N GLU A 30 9.89 -5.92 3.16
CA GLU A 30 8.90 -6.39 4.15
C GLU A 30 8.15 -5.24 4.83
N GLU A 31 8.85 -4.16 5.19
CA GLU A 31 8.21 -2.96 5.76
C GLU A 31 7.31 -2.29 4.72
N LEU A 32 7.72 -2.25 3.45
CA LEU A 32 6.89 -1.76 2.36
C LEU A 32 5.61 -2.61 2.17
N THR A 33 5.69 -3.94 2.33
CA THR A 33 4.49 -4.80 2.31
C THR A 33 3.56 -4.55 3.49
N HIS A 34 4.08 -4.14 4.66
CA HIS A 34 3.27 -3.82 5.85
C HIS A 34 2.65 -2.42 5.79
N VAL A 35 3.25 -1.50 5.04
CA VAL A 35 2.78 -0.11 4.87
C VAL A 35 1.76 0.02 3.73
N ASN A 36 1.55 -1.04 2.92
CA ASN A 36 0.45 -1.10 1.97
C ASN A 36 -0.89 -1.07 2.74
N GLY A 37 -1.47 0.12 2.85
CA GLY A 37 -2.81 0.29 3.38
C GLY A 37 -3.80 -0.56 2.59
N GLY A 38 -4.63 -1.32 3.30
CA GLY A 38 -5.61 -2.21 2.71
C GLY A 38 -5.95 -3.35 3.65
N LEU A 39 -7.24 -3.68 3.73
CA LEU A 39 -7.69 -4.87 4.44
C LEU A 39 -7.30 -6.08 3.59
N LEU A 40 -6.40 -6.95 4.10
CA LEU A 40 -6.23 -8.29 3.55
C LEU A 40 -7.62 -8.94 3.56
N SER A 41 -8.25 -9.06 2.39
CA SER A 41 -9.58 -9.63 2.26
C SER A 41 -9.47 -11.13 2.49
N ILE A 42 -9.56 -11.54 3.75
CA ILE A 42 -9.60 -12.94 4.15
C ILE A 42 -10.90 -13.52 3.58
N THR A 43 -10.78 -14.36 2.55
CA THR A 43 -11.92 -15.07 1.97
C THR A 43 -12.01 -16.46 2.62
N ILE A 44 -13.02 -16.67 3.46
CA ILE A 44 -13.30 -17.97 4.07
C ILE A 44 -14.31 -18.70 3.18
N THR A 45 -13.92 -19.86 2.65
CA THR A 45 -14.83 -20.73 1.88
C THR A 45 -15.26 -21.91 2.74
N ILE A 46 -16.57 -22.09 2.91
CA ILE A 46 -17.15 -23.24 3.64
C ILE A 46 -17.85 -24.15 2.64
N THR A 47 -17.42 -25.40 2.54
CA THR A 47 -18.07 -26.44 1.73
C THR A 47 -18.77 -27.45 2.63
N ILE A 48 -20.07 -27.68 2.37
CA ILE A 48 -20.89 -28.67 3.07
C ILE A 48 -21.21 -29.81 2.09
N THR A 49 -20.84 -31.04 2.45
CA THR A 49 -21.15 -32.24 1.66
C THR A 49 -22.30 -32.99 2.31
N ILE A 50 -23.42 -33.17 1.59
CA ILE A 50 -24.58 -33.94 2.06
C ILE A 50 -24.60 -35.27 1.32
N THR A 51 -24.52 -36.37 2.07
CA THR A 51 -24.70 -37.74 1.55
C THR A 51 -26.10 -38.23 1.87
N VAL A 52 -26.86 -38.60 0.84
CA VAL A 52 -28.19 -39.21 0.98
C VAL A 52 -28.08 -40.70 0.68
N THR A 53 -28.34 -41.52 1.69
CA THR A 53 -28.45 -42.98 1.53
C THR A 53 -29.92 -43.36 1.42
N LEU A 54 -30.32 -43.92 0.28
CA LEU A 54 -31.64 -44.51 0.12
C LEU A 54 -31.61 -45.93 0.71
N ALA A 55 -32.29 -46.15 1.83
CA ALA A 55 -32.52 -47.49 2.34
C ALA A 55 -33.52 -48.20 1.41
N LYS A 56 -33.10 -49.30 0.79
CA LYS A 56 -34.01 -50.17 0.04
C LYS A 56 -34.77 -51.04 1.03
N ALA A 57 -36.09 -50.87 1.08
CA ALA A 57 -36.98 -51.77 1.81
C ALA A 57 -37.23 -53.04 0.97
N ALA A 58 -36.72 -54.17 1.43
CA ALA A 58 -37.15 -55.53 1.09
C ALA A 58 -36.60 -56.51 2.14
#